data_AF-L5K1X6-F1
#
_entry.id   AF-L5K1X6-F1
#
_cell.length_a   1.000
_cell.length_b   1.000
_cell.length_c   1.000
_cell.angle_alpha   90.00
_cell.angle_beta   90.00
_cell.angle_gamma   90.00
#
_symmetry.space_group_name_H-M   'P 1'
#
loop_
_entity.id
_entity.type
_entity.pdbx_description
1 polymer ?
#
loop_
_entity_poly.entity_id
_entity_poly.type
_entity_poly.pdbx_seq_one_letter_code
_entity_poly.pdbx_strand_id
1 'polypeptide(L)' 'STGDLENDEQATSTISELVSTTCAFWLYHGINIPFKRLSVVFGEYTLLVIVSGQRMFVVKRQN' A
#
# COMPACT_ATOMS: atom_id res chain seq x y z
N SER A 1 11.53 -9.16 -1.12
CA SER A 1 10.25 -9.47 -0.46
C SER A 1 10.32 -10.87 0.14
N THR A 2 9.38 -11.30 0.96
CA THR A 2 9.38 -12.61 1.64
C THR A 2 7.96 -13.12 1.86
N GLY A 3 7.79 -14.43 2.03
CA GLY A 3 6.48 -15.05 2.30
C GLY A 3 5.55 -14.98 1.09
N ASP A 4 4.26 -14.74 1.32
CA ASP A 4 3.23 -14.68 0.27
C ASP A 4 3.43 -13.55 -0.77
N LEU A 5 4.37 -12.65 -0.54
CA LEU A 5 4.70 -11.53 -1.46
C LEU A 5 6.11 -11.69 -2.07
N GLU A 6 6.75 -12.84 -1.87
CA GLU A 6 8.08 -13.10 -2.39
C GLU A 6 8.09 -13.13 -3.92
N ASN A 7 8.92 -12.28 -4.53
CA ASN A 7 9.06 -12.11 -5.98
C ASN A 7 7.74 -11.88 -6.76
N ASP A 8 6.68 -11.42 -6.09
CA ASP A 8 5.41 -11.08 -6.73
C ASP A 8 5.49 -9.67 -7.34
N GLU A 9 6.02 -9.61 -8.56
CA GLU A 9 6.14 -8.38 -9.33
C GLU A 9 4.76 -7.80 -9.72
N GLN A 10 3.76 -8.66 -9.92
CA GLN A 10 2.42 -8.23 -10.29
C GLN A 10 1.73 -7.52 -9.13
N ALA A 11 1.79 -8.08 -7.92
CA ALA A 11 1.30 -7.42 -6.72
C ALA A 11 2.07 -6.11 -6.46
N THR A 12 3.39 -6.13 -6.64
CA THR A 12 4.23 -4.93 -6.50
C THR A 12 3.79 -3.81 -7.43
N SER A 13 3.54 -4.13 -8.71
CA SER A 13 3.06 -3.17 -9.71
C SER A 13 1.68 -2.62 -9.34
N THR A 14 0.74 -3.50 -9.01
CA THR A 14 -0.64 -3.13 -8.67
C THR A 14 -0.70 -2.24 -7.42
N ILE A 15 0.06 -2.59 -6.37
CA ILE A 15 0.10 -1.80 -5.13
C ILE A 15 0.78 -0.45 -5.39
N SER A 16 1.80 -0.40 -6.25
CA SER A 16 2.46 0.87 -6.62
C SER A 16 1.53 1.82 -7.35
N GLU A 17 0.71 1.32 -8.25
CA GLU A 17 -0.33 2.11 -8.93
C GLU A 17 -1.39 2.59 -7.93
N LEU A 18 -1.81 1.73 -7.01
CA LEU A 18 -2.78 2.07 -5.96
C LEU A 18 -2.26 3.17 -5.03
N VAL A 19 -1.01 3.06 -4.58
CA VAL A 19 -0.34 4.08 -3.76
C VAL A 19 -0.19 5.39 -4.53
N SER A 20 0.24 5.33 -5.80
CA SER A 20 0.41 6.53 -6.63
C SER A 20 -0.92 7.27 -6.81
N THR A 21 -1.98 6.51 -7.08
CA THR A 21 -3.34 7.03 -7.23
C THR A 21 -3.82 7.67 -5.92
N THR A 22 -3.70 6.96 -4.80
CA THR A 22 -4.14 7.47 -3.49
C THR A 22 -3.32 8.66 -2.99
N CYS A 23 -2.04 8.74 -3.31
CA CYS A 23 -1.21 9.93 -3.07
C CYS A 23 -1.63 11.12 -3.94
N ALA A 24 -2.16 10.88 -5.15
CA ALA A 24 -2.75 11.93 -5.99
C ALA A 24 -4.14 12.38 -5.51
N PHE A 25 -4.83 11.58 -4.69
CA PHE A 25 -6.08 11.94 -4.04
C PHE A 25 -5.83 12.83 -2.82
N TRP A 26 -5.70 14.13 -3.06
CA TRP A 26 -5.63 15.15 -2.02
C TRP A 26 -7.04 15.47 -1.50
N LEU A 27 -7.52 14.72 -0.50
CA LEU A 27 -8.80 15.02 0.18
C LEU A 27 -8.75 16.32 1.00
N TYR A 28 -7.56 16.76 1.40
CA TYR A 28 -7.30 18.02 2.09
C TYR A 28 -6.06 18.69 1.46
N HIS A 29 -6.10 20.01 1.26
CA HIS A 29 -5.02 20.84 0.69
C HIS A 29 -3.78 20.93 1.62
N GLY A 30 -3.19 19.79 1.99
CA GLY A 30 -1.94 19.70 2.75
C GLY A 30 -0.75 19.43 1.85
N ILE A 31 0.48 19.52 2.39
CA ILE A 31 1.75 19.25 1.67
C ILE A 31 2.23 17.80 1.97
N ASN A 32 1.51 17.05 2.80
CA ASN A 32 1.90 15.71 3.27
C ASN A 32 1.07 14.58 2.63
N ILE A 33 1.64 13.37 2.59
CA ILE A 33 0.97 12.14 2.15
C ILE A 33 -0.42 12.06 2.81
N PRO A 34 -1.50 11.87 2.02
CA PRO A 34 -2.87 12.02 2.52
C PRO A 34 -3.30 10.92 3.50
N PHE A 35 -2.46 9.90 3.74
CA PHE A 35 -2.75 8.79 4.64
C PHE A 35 -1.51 8.33 5.43
N LYS A 36 -1.74 7.87 6.67
CA LYS A 36 -0.71 7.20 7.48
C LYS A 36 -0.56 5.72 7.12
N ARG A 37 -1.64 5.09 6.68
CA ARG A 37 -1.71 3.67 6.29
C ARG A 37 -2.86 3.45 5.32
N LEU A 38 -2.62 2.67 4.28
CA LEU A 38 -3.63 2.17 3.37
C LEU A 38 -3.90 0.70 3.68
N SER A 39 -5.17 0.28 3.65
CA SER A 39 -5.57 -1.10 3.98
C SER A 39 -6.52 -1.62 2.91
N VAL A 40 -6.13 -2.70 2.24
CA VAL A 40 -6.96 -3.41 1.27
C VAL A 40 -7.46 -4.69 1.95
N VAL A 41 -8.75 -4.71 2.29
CA VAL A 41 -9.37 -5.79 3.05
C VAL A 41 -10.01 -6.78 2.08
N PHE A 42 -9.48 -8.01 2.05
CA PHE A 42 -10.11 -9.15 1.40
C PHE A 42 -10.85 -9.99 2.45
N GLY A 43 -11.62 -10.99 2.01
CA GLY A 43 -12.38 -11.85 2.92
C GLY A 43 -11.48 -12.60 3.92
N GLU A 44 -10.33 -13.10 3.47
CA GLU A 44 -9.45 -13.96 4.27
C GLU A 44 -8.21 -13.25 4.84
N TYR A 45 -7.81 -12.15 4.20
CA TYR A 45 -6.60 -11.42 4.58
C TYR A 45 -6.73 -9.93 4.27
N THR A 46 -5.87 -9.14 4.90
CA THR A 46 -5.74 -7.71 4.66
C THR A 46 -4.32 -7.39 4.22
N LEU A 47 -4.18 -6.59 3.17
CA LEU A 47 -2.91 -5.97 2.80
C LEU A 47 -2.80 -4.61 3.49
N LEU A 48 -1.75 -4.43 4.28
CA LEU A 48 -1.43 -3.21 4.99
C LEU A 48 -0.26 -2.54 4.26
N VAL A 49 -0.47 -1.31 3.80
CA VAL A 49 0.52 -0.56 3.03
C VAL A 49 0.85 0.74 3.74
N ILE A 50 2.14 1.03 3.90
CA ILE A 50 2.65 2.31 4.38
C ILE A 50 3.74 2.83 3.44
N VAL A 51 3.85 4.15 3.34
CA VAL A 51 4.90 4.84 2.61
C VAL A 51 5.70 5.67 3.60
N SER A 52 7.01 5.47 3.62
CA SER A 52 7.93 6.25 4.46
C SER A 52 9.10 6.71 3.60
N GLY A 53 9.17 8.03 3.35
CA GLY A 53 10.12 8.60 2.40
C GLY A 53 9.87 8.05 0.99
N GLN A 54 10.89 7.45 0.39
CA GLN A 54 10.82 6.83 -0.95
C GLN A 54 10.61 5.31 -0.89
N ARG A 55 10.30 4.75 0.28
CA ARG A 55 10.13 3.31 0.48
C ARG A 55 8.68 2.98 0.81
N MET A 56 8.20 1.92 0.17
CA MET A 56 6.90 1.33 0.42
C MET A 56 7.09 0.04 1.21
N PHE A 57 6.24 -0.17 2.21
CA PHE A 57 6.21 -1.39 2.99
C PHE A 57 4.81 -1.99 2.88
N VAL A 58 4.77 -3.27 2.55
CA VAL A 58 3.55 -4.04 2.37
C VAL A 58 3.60 -5.25 3.28
N VAL A 59 2.53 -5.47 4.04
CA VAL A 59 2.37 -6.64 4.88
C VAL A 59 1.03 -7.29 4.57
N LYS A 60 1.05 -8.60 4.28
CA LYS A 60 -0.15 -9.42 4.23
C LYS A 60 -0.41 -9.98 5.62
N ARG A 61 -1.62 -9.77 6.15
CA ARG A 61 -2.06 -10.27 7.46
C ARG A 61 -3.33 -11.08 7.27
N GLN A 62 -3.42 -12.28 7.85
CA GLN A 62 -4.70 -12.99 7.94
C GLN A 62 -5.68 -12.20 8.83
N ASN A 63 -6.96 -12.23 8.46
CA ASN A 63 -8.00 -11.54 9.22
C ASN A 63 -8.20 -12.15 10.61
#